data_AF-A0A4R3SU81-F1
#
_entry.id   AF-A0A4R3SU81-F1
#
_cell.length_a   1.000
_cell.length_b   1.000
_cell.length_c   1.000
_cell.angle_alpha   90.00
_cell.angle_beta   90.00
_cell.angle_gamma   90.00
#
_symmetry.space_group_name_H-M   'P 1'
#
loop_
_entity.id
_entity.type
_entity.pdbx_description
1 polymer ?
#
loop_
_entity_poly.entity_id
_entity_poly.type
_entity_poly.pdbx_seq_one_letter_code
_entity_poly.pdbx_strand_id
1 'polypeptide(L)'
;MMLATIESLEIETELGLSLFGTSSFYHIWEVACGRVFGNEVEIWKPFIPKPRWISAGGQRTESDTFIPDLVAELNDHELLIGDAKYYRPAMPPALRDVPGVNDVAKQIWYKDCLKSEAQRRSYSIIQNVFLFPRDVEQMSLLGHVELPAGGERIDAVAVPFLDALAIYSGDKPHIPQKWRERLSIVLRMLP
;
A
#
# COMPACT_ATOMS: atom_id res chain seq x y z
N MET A 1 18.17 11.02 -12.90
CA MET A 1 17.58 11.77 -11.78
C MET A 1 18.59 12.75 -11.19
N MET A 2 19.75 12.29 -10.71
CA MET A 2 20.83 13.17 -10.20
C MET A 2 21.35 14.20 -11.24
N LEU A 3 21.41 13.84 -12.52
CA LEU A 3 21.78 14.77 -13.61
C LEU A 3 20.76 15.88 -13.84
N ALA A 4 19.45 15.58 -13.78
CA ALA A 4 18.40 16.60 -13.89
C ALA A 4 18.37 17.51 -12.64
N THR A 5 18.74 16.99 -11.47
CA THR A 5 18.96 17.78 -10.25
C THR A 5 20.15 18.73 -10.39
N ILE A 6 21.19 18.34 -11.13
CA ILE A 6 22.37 19.19 -11.40
C ILE A 6 22.05 20.24 -12.48
N GLU A 7 21.34 19.88 -13.54
CA GLU A 7 20.92 20.84 -14.59
C GLU A 7 19.88 21.85 -14.09
N SER A 8 19.02 21.47 -13.13
CA SER A 8 18.06 22.41 -12.52
C SER A 8 18.69 23.38 -11.51
N LEU A 9 19.90 23.10 -11.01
CA LEU A 9 20.70 24.09 -10.27
C LEU A 9 21.16 25.23 -11.20
N GLU A 10 21.27 25.01 -12.51
CA GLU A 10 21.64 26.06 -13.47
C GLU A 10 20.46 26.99 -13.84
N ILE A 11 19.21 26.59 -13.52
CA ILE A 11 17.98 27.39 -13.73
C ILE A 11 17.68 28.30 -12.50
N GLU A 12 18.62 28.39 -11.54
CA GLU A 12 18.49 29.18 -10.30
C GLU A 12 18.23 30.68 -10.50
N THR A 13 18.54 31.26 -11.67
CA THR A 13 18.84 32.70 -11.76
C THR A 13 17.72 33.68 -12.13
N GLU A 14 16.43 33.30 -12.22
CA GLU A 14 15.37 34.30 -12.52
C GLU A 14 14.10 34.28 -11.64
N LEU A 15 13.77 33.20 -10.92
CA LEU A 15 12.51 33.12 -10.14
C LEU A 15 12.66 32.71 -8.66
N GLY A 16 13.85 32.30 -8.21
CA GLY A 16 14.09 31.85 -6.83
C GLY A 16 13.31 30.59 -6.40
N LEU A 17 12.72 29.86 -7.35
CA LEU A 17 11.95 28.64 -7.12
C LEU A 17 12.48 27.52 -8.03
N SER A 18 13.06 26.48 -7.43
CA SER A 18 13.48 25.28 -8.14
C SER A 18 12.46 24.16 -7.90
N LEU A 19 11.83 23.69 -8.98
CA LEU A 19 10.88 22.59 -8.96
C LEU A 19 11.59 21.29 -9.29
N PHE A 20 11.62 20.38 -8.33
CA PHE A 20 12.14 19.04 -8.50
C PHE A 20 10.99 18.03 -8.54
N GLY A 21 11.10 17.03 -9.40
CA GLY A 21 10.09 15.97 -9.54
C GLY A 21 10.74 14.64 -9.92
N THR A 22 9.96 13.56 -9.82
CA THR A 22 10.36 12.22 -10.24
C THR A 22 9.22 11.55 -11.01
N SER A 23 9.56 10.82 -12.07
CA SER A 23 8.63 9.96 -12.79
C SER A 23 8.23 8.71 -11.99
N SER A 24 8.93 8.42 -10.88
CA SER A 24 8.73 7.24 -10.05
C SER A 24 8.12 7.58 -8.69
N PHE A 25 7.23 8.58 -8.64
CA PHE A 25 6.62 9.04 -7.40
C PHE A 25 5.79 7.95 -6.70
N TYR A 26 5.35 6.93 -7.43
CA TYR A 26 4.68 5.77 -6.84
C TYR A 26 5.52 5.07 -5.76
N HIS A 27 6.84 5.01 -5.89
CA HIS A 27 7.72 4.47 -4.84
C HIS A 27 7.77 5.39 -3.61
N ILE A 28 7.73 6.71 -3.81
CA ILE A 28 7.66 7.66 -2.69
C ILE A 28 6.34 7.47 -1.94
N TRP A 29 5.24 7.29 -2.66
CA TRP A 29 3.93 7.02 -2.08
C TRP A 29 3.91 5.70 -1.28
N GLU A 30 4.50 4.64 -1.81
CA GLU A 30 4.66 3.36 -1.13
C GLU A 30 5.40 3.51 0.21
N VAL A 31 6.57 4.18 0.20
CA VAL A 31 7.35 4.43 1.41
C VAL A 31 6.62 5.37 2.37
N ALA A 32 5.88 6.35 1.85
CA ALA A 32 5.08 7.25 2.67
C ALA A 32 3.96 6.50 3.41
N CYS A 33 3.21 5.63 2.71
CA CYS A 33 2.25 4.74 3.35
C CYS A 33 2.92 3.82 4.38
N GLY A 34 4.08 3.25 4.03
CA GLY A 34 4.87 2.41 4.92
C GLY A 34 5.26 3.12 6.22
N ARG A 35 5.71 4.37 6.12
CA ARG A 35 5.98 5.20 7.31
C ARG A 35 4.71 5.49 8.08
N VAL A 36 3.70 6.05 7.42
CA VAL A 36 2.42 6.46 8.01
C VAL A 36 1.79 5.36 8.87
N PHE A 37 1.75 4.13 8.36
CA PHE A 37 1.12 3.01 9.07
C PHE A 37 2.10 2.19 9.91
N GLY A 38 3.41 2.42 9.81
CA GLY A 38 4.44 1.68 10.53
C GLY A 38 4.58 0.26 9.98
N ASN A 39 5.20 0.16 8.80
CA ASN A 39 5.35 -1.06 8.04
C ASN A 39 6.17 -2.14 8.75
N GLU A 40 5.66 -3.36 8.74
CA GLU A 40 6.22 -4.57 9.32
C GLU A 40 6.46 -5.67 8.26
N VAL A 41 6.43 -5.35 6.97
CA VAL A 41 6.61 -6.31 5.85
C VAL A 41 7.77 -7.28 6.08
N GLU A 42 8.92 -6.84 6.58
CA GLU A 42 10.07 -7.73 6.80
C GLU A 42 9.82 -8.83 7.84
N ILE A 43 8.90 -8.61 8.78
CA ILE A 43 8.46 -9.63 9.76
C ILE A 43 7.54 -10.67 9.09
N TRP A 44 6.74 -10.24 8.11
CA TRP A 44 5.69 -11.06 7.49
C TRP A 44 6.10 -11.73 6.18
N LYS A 45 7.02 -11.12 5.44
CA LYS A 45 7.55 -11.60 4.16
C LYS A 45 8.05 -13.06 4.18
N PRO A 46 8.70 -13.57 5.25
CA PRO A 46 9.11 -14.97 5.30
C PRO A 46 7.96 -15.98 5.22
N PHE A 47 6.72 -15.57 5.50
CA PHE A 47 5.54 -16.43 5.41
C PHE A 47 4.88 -16.43 4.03
N ILE A 48 5.39 -15.63 3.09
CA ILE A 48 4.96 -15.66 1.69
C ILE A 48 5.88 -16.64 0.93
N PRO A 49 5.33 -17.73 0.36
CA PRO A 49 6.13 -18.78 -0.24
C PRO A 49 6.86 -18.28 -1.49
N LYS A 50 8.07 -18.76 -1.72
CA LYS A 50 8.83 -18.49 -2.94
C LYS A 50 8.36 -19.37 -4.09
N PRO A 51 8.23 -18.83 -5.32
CA PRO A 51 7.99 -19.64 -6.50
C PRO A 51 9.12 -20.64 -6.72
N ARG A 52 8.75 -21.88 -7.07
CA ARG A 52 9.68 -22.97 -7.35
C ARG A 52 9.58 -23.39 -8.80
N TRP A 53 10.69 -23.31 -9.52
CA TRP A 53 10.82 -23.76 -10.90
C TRP A 53 11.37 -25.18 -10.92
N ILE A 54 10.71 -26.06 -11.67
CA ILE A 54 11.13 -27.45 -11.85
C ILE A 54 11.29 -27.69 -13.35
N SER A 55 12.52 -27.96 -13.77
CA SER A 55 12.79 -28.33 -15.17
C SER A 55 12.23 -29.71 -15.49
N ALA A 56 12.02 -30.02 -16.78
CA ALA A 56 11.61 -31.36 -17.20
C ALA A 56 12.59 -32.46 -16.75
N GLY A 57 13.88 -32.12 -16.57
CA GLY A 57 14.91 -33.02 -16.03
C GLY A 57 14.95 -33.09 -14.49
N GLY A 58 14.02 -32.43 -13.79
CA GLY A 58 13.87 -32.51 -12.33
C GLY A 58 14.71 -31.53 -11.51
N GLN A 59 15.57 -30.71 -12.14
CA GLN A 59 16.31 -29.65 -11.44
C GLN A 59 15.35 -28.61 -10.86
N ARG A 60 15.61 -28.18 -9.61
CA ARG A 60 14.75 -27.24 -8.86
C ARG A 60 15.51 -25.97 -8.49
N THR A 61 14.89 -24.82 -8.71
CA THR A 61 15.43 -23.50 -8.31
C THR A 61 14.29 -22.63 -7.77
N GLU A 62 14.59 -21.84 -6.74
CA GLU A 62 13.67 -20.83 -6.19
C GLU A 62 13.99 -19.44 -6.78
N SER A 63 12.94 -18.65 -7.01
CA SER A 63 13.07 -17.22 -7.33
C SER A 63 12.54 -16.35 -6.19
N ASP A 64 12.73 -15.04 -6.30
CA ASP A 64 12.14 -14.10 -5.36
C ASP A 64 10.61 -14.24 -5.31
N THR A 65 10.06 -13.94 -4.13
CA THR A 65 8.61 -13.97 -3.89
C THR A 65 7.98 -12.58 -4.07
N PHE A 66 6.66 -12.55 -4.10
CA PHE A 66 5.90 -11.32 -4.06
C PHE A 66 6.05 -10.64 -2.70
N ILE A 67 6.19 -9.31 -2.71
CA ILE A 67 6.38 -8.50 -1.50
C ILE A 67 5.20 -7.51 -1.44
N PRO A 68 4.38 -7.53 -0.37
CA PRO A 68 3.36 -6.51 -0.15
C PRO A 68 4.02 -5.15 0.11
N ASP A 69 3.36 -4.07 -0.29
CA ASP A 69 3.83 -2.71 -0.01
C ASP A 69 3.78 -2.40 1.50
N LEU A 70 2.72 -2.87 2.16
CA LEU A 70 2.46 -2.64 3.57
C LEU A 70 1.86 -3.89 4.23
N VAL A 71 2.42 -4.26 5.39
CA VAL A 71 1.78 -5.12 6.37
C VAL A 71 1.97 -4.45 7.72
N ALA A 72 0.91 -4.31 8.51
CA ALA A 72 1.02 -3.69 9.83
C ALA A 72 -0.10 -4.18 10.73
N GLU A 73 0.17 -4.28 12.03
CA GLU A 73 -0.89 -4.43 13.03
C GLU A 73 -1.81 -3.21 13.02
N LEU A 74 -3.09 -3.38 12.74
CA LEU A 74 -4.08 -2.30 12.80
C LEU A 74 -4.61 -2.10 14.24
N ASN A 75 -4.82 -3.19 14.96
CA ASN A 75 -5.10 -3.29 16.39
C ASN A 75 -4.82 -4.73 16.87
N ASP A 76 -5.04 -5.02 18.16
CA ASP A 76 -4.78 -6.32 18.80
C ASP A 76 -5.40 -7.56 18.10
N HIS A 77 -6.38 -7.36 17.21
CA HIS A 77 -7.11 -8.44 16.53
C HIS A 77 -7.14 -8.31 14.99
N GLU A 78 -6.70 -7.18 14.45
CA GLU A 78 -6.75 -6.87 13.02
C GLU A 78 -5.34 -6.68 12.44
N LEU A 79 -5.02 -7.46 11.41
CA LEU A 79 -3.84 -7.24 10.56
C LEU A 79 -4.23 -6.45 9.32
N LEU A 80 -3.47 -5.42 8.98
CA LEU A 80 -3.57 -4.71 7.70
C LEU A 80 -2.61 -5.33 6.69
N ILE A 81 -3.12 -5.65 5.50
CA ILE A 81 -2.34 -5.85 4.28
C ILE A 81 -2.75 -4.73 3.33
N GLY A 82 -1.78 -3.91 2.95
CA GLY A 82 -1.99 -2.71 2.16
C GLY A 82 -1.16 -2.69 0.88
N ASP A 83 -1.73 -2.11 -0.17
CA ASP A 83 -1.07 -1.88 -1.46
C ASP A 83 -1.29 -0.43 -1.90
N ALA A 84 -0.19 0.27 -2.09
CA ALA A 84 -0.15 1.71 -2.31
C ALA A 84 -0.23 1.99 -3.80
N LYS A 85 -1.28 2.70 -4.23
CA LYS A 85 -1.52 2.99 -5.64
C LYS A 85 -1.52 4.49 -5.90
N TYR A 86 -0.50 4.98 -6.59
CA TYR A 86 -0.32 6.39 -6.90
C TYR A 86 -1.11 6.82 -8.16
N TYR A 87 -2.43 6.78 -8.05
CA TYR A 87 -3.37 7.34 -9.02
C TYR A 87 -4.73 7.56 -8.35
N ARG A 88 -5.71 8.05 -9.12
CA ARG A 88 -7.00 8.53 -8.61
C ARG A 88 -8.15 7.72 -9.20
N PRO A 89 -8.54 6.58 -8.61
CA PRO A 89 -9.64 5.78 -9.14
C PRO A 89 -10.96 6.56 -9.14
N ALA A 90 -11.80 6.31 -10.14
CA ALA A 90 -13.22 6.64 -10.12
C ALA A 90 -14.02 5.36 -9.83
N MET A 91 -14.85 5.42 -8.80
CA MET A 91 -15.70 4.32 -8.35
C MET A 91 -17.03 4.32 -9.13
N PRO A 92 -17.88 3.27 -9.00
CA PRO A 92 -19.17 3.22 -9.71
C PRO A 92 -19.99 4.51 -9.56
N PRO A 93 -20.79 4.89 -10.58
CA PRO A 93 -21.27 4.07 -11.69
C PRO A 93 -20.36 3.97 -12.93
N ALA A 94 -19.22 4.68 -12.96
CA ALA A 94 -18.28 4.61 -14.08
C ALA A 94 -16.86 4.40 -13.56
N LEU A 95 -16.31 3.21 -13.80
CA LEU A 95 -14.96 2.86 -13.37
C LEU A 95 -13.91 3.52 -14.27
N ARG A 96 -12.92 4.17 -13.65
CA ARG A 96 -11.68 4.65 -14.31
C ARG A 96 -10.52 4.51 -13.36
N ASP A 97 -9.34 4.20 -13.90
CA ASP A 97 -8.09 4.14 -13.15
C ASP A 97 -8.23 3.31 -11.86
N VAL A 98 -8.91 2.17 -11.93
CA VAL A 98 -9.01 1.22 -10.81
C VAL A 98 -7.85 0.22 -10.87
N PRO A 99 -7.46 -0.40 -9.74
CA PRO A 99 -6.49 -1.49 -9.75
C PRO A 99 -6.84 -2.56 -10.79
N GLY A 100 -5.83 -3.05 -11.49
CA GLY A 100 -6.02 -4.09 -12.49
C GLY A 100 -6.29 -5.44 -11.83
N VAL A 101 -6.75 -6.42 -12.62
CA VAL A 101 -7.00 -7.79 -12.13
C VAL A 101 -5.76 -8.44 -11.50
N ASN A 102 -4.56 -8.08 -11.94
CA ASN A 102 -3.30 -8.54 -11.35
C ASN A 102 -3.08 -7.97 -9.95
N ASP A 103 -3.41 -6.70 -9.71
CA ASP A 103 -3.31 -6.09 -8.39
C ASP A 103 -4.29 -6.75 -7.41
N VAL A 104 -5.52 -7.00 -7.87
CA VAL A 104 -6.55 -7.73 -7.12
C VAL A 104 -6.08 -9.16 -6.78
N ALA A 105 -5.52 -9.88 -7.76
CA ALA A 105 -5.02 -11.23 -7.56
C ALA A 105 -3.85 -11.26 -6.55
N LYS A 106 -2.92 -10.29 -6.62
CA LYS A 106 -1.83 -10.17 -5.64
C LYS A 106 -2.35 -9.94 -4.24
N GLN A 107 -3.31 -9.05 -4.06
CA GLN A 107 -3.90 -8.78 -2.75
C GLN A 107 -4.58 -10.00 -2.14
N ILE A 108 -5.29 -10.80 -2.95
CA ILE A 108 -5.87 -12.07 -2.48
C ILE A 108 -4.77 -13.06 -2.10
N TRP A 109 -3.74 -13.18 -2.95
CA TRP A 109 -2.62 -14.07 -2.68
C TRP A 109 -1.89 -13.72 -1.37
N TYR A 110 -1.63 -12.44 -1.11
CA TYR A 110 -1.02 -11.98 0.14
C TYR A 110 -1.85 -12.36 1.35
N LYS A 111 -3.16 -12.09 1.31
CA LYS A 111 -4.07 -12.46 2.39
C LYS A 111 -4.07 -13.96 2.64
N ASP A 112 -4.17 -14.78 1.58
CA ASP A 112 -4.18 -16.23 1.70
C ASP A 112 -2.88 -16.77 2.33
N CYS A 113 -1.72 -16.29 1.86
CA CYS A 113 -0.41 -16.70 2.38
C CYS A 113 -0.23 -16.33 3.86
N LEU A 114 -0.64 -15.14 4.25
CA LEU A 114 -0.43 -14.64 5.61
C LEU A 114 -1.50 -15.11 6.60
N LYS A 115 -2.64 -15.65 6.12
CA LYS A 115 -3.78 -16.05 6.95
C LYS A 115 -3.42 -16.96 8.11
N SER A 116 -2.67 -18.04 7.85
CA SER A 116 -2.29 -19.00 8.89
C SER A 116 -1.30 -18.44 9.91
N GLU A 117 -0.41 -17.54 9.49
CA GLU A 117 0.49 -16.83 10.43
C GLU A 117 -0.28 -15.82 11.27
N ALA A 118 -1.16 -15.04 10.65
CA ALA A 118 -1.98 -14.04 11.31
C ALA A 118 -2.81 -14.66 12.44
N GLN A 119 -3.47 -15.79 12.16
CA GLN A 119 -4.22 -16.54 13.16
C GLN A 119 -3.35 -17.05 14.32
N ARG A 120 -2.13 -17.53 14.03
CA ARG A 120 -1.17 -17.97 15.08
C ARG A 120 -0.71 -16.82 15.97
N ARG A 121 -0.75 -15.59 15.46
CA ARG A 121 -0.47 -14.35 16.22
C ARG A 121 -1.71 -13.68 16.79
N SER A 122 -2.85 -14.38 16.81
CA SER A 122 -4.12 -13.90 17.37
C SER A 122 -4.83 -12.79 16.58
N TYR A 123 -4.42 -12.54 15.34
CA TYR A 123 -5.22 -11.70 14.43
C TYR A 123 -6.37 -12.53 13.86
N SER A 124 -7.59 -12.17 14.24
CA SER A 124 -8.81 -12.84 13.79
C SER A 124 -9.36 -12.26 12.48
N ILE A 125 -8.95 -11.03 12.14
CA ILE A 125 -9.38 -10.30 10.96
C ILE A 125 -8.16 -9.82 10.17
N ILE A 126 -8.21 -9.98 8.85
CA ILE A 126 -7.22 -9.40 7.93
C ILE A 126 -7.93 -8.40 7.05
N GLN A 127 -7.57 -7.13 7.21
CA GLN A 127 -8.01 -6.01 6.40
C GLN A 127 -7.14 -5.94 5.14
N ASN A 128 -7.78 -6.06 3.98
CA ASN A 128 -7.10 -6.04 2.69
C ASN A 128 -7.45 -4.74 1.96
N VAL A 129 -6.47 -3.88 1.70
CA VAL A 129 -6.73 -2.47 1.37
C VAL A 129 -5.84 -1.95 0.25
N PHE A 130 -6.45 -1.29 -0.73
CA PHE A 130 -5.77 -0.38 -1.64
C PHE A 130 -5.74 1.05 -1.07
N LEU A 131 -4.55 1.65 -1.02
CA LEU A 131 -4.30 2.97 -0.43
C LEU A 131 -4.02 4.00 -1.54
N PHE A 132 -4.93 4.95 -1.71
CA PHE A 132 -4.87 5.98 -2.74
C PHE A 132 -4.59 7.37 -2.18
N PRO A 133 -3.68 8.15 -2.77
CA PRO A 133 -3.45 9.53 -2.35
C PRO A 133 -4.65 10.41 -2.74
N ARG A 134 -5.16 11.18 -1.78
CA ARG A 134 -6.23 12.15 -2.01
C ARG A 134 -5.95 13.48 -1.32
N ASP A 135 -6.44 14.54 -1.94
CA ASP A 135 -6.46 15.87 -1.34
C ASP A 135 -7.69 15.97 -0.42
N VAL A 136 -7.56 15.36 0.75
CA VAL A 136 -8.60 15.24 1.78
C VAL A 136 -7.97 15.43 3.16
N GLU A 137 -8.73 15.98 4.10
CA GLU A 137 -8.26 16.17 5.46
C GLU A 137 -8.20 14.87 6.27
N GLN A 138 -9.11 13.94 5.97
CA GLN A 138 -9.28 12.69 6.71
C GLN A 138 -9.39 11.51 5.76
N MET A 139 -9.03 10.33 6.25
CA MET A 139 -9.23 9.10 5.49
C MET A 139 -10.71 8.86 5.24
N SER A 140 -11.02 8.26 4.10
CA SER A 140 -12.39 7.86 3.78
C SER A 140 -12.39 6.63 2.87
N LEU A 141 -13.47 5.85 2.95
CA LEU A 141 -13.66 4.77 2.00
C LEU A 141 -14.11 5.35 0.66
N LEU A 142 -13.45 4.92 -0.41
CA LEU A 142 -13.85 5.21 -1.79
C LEU A 142 -14.84 4.15 -2.31
N GLY A 143 -14.65 2.89 -1.93
CA GLY A 143 -15.44 1.75 -2.37
C GLY A 143 -14.72 0.46 -2.05
N HIS A 144 -15.09 -0.62 -2.73
CA HIS A 144 -14.41 -1.91 -2.63
C HIS A 144 -14.50 -2.66 -3.96
N VAL A 145 -13.62 -3.64 -4.14
CA VAL A 145 -13.76 -4.69 -5.14
C VAL A 145 -14.08 -6.00 -4.44
N GLU A 146 -15.01 -6.76 -4.99
CA GLU A 146 -15.36 -8.09 -4.53
C GLU A 146 -15.18 -9.08 -5.69
N LEU A 147 -14.62 -10.25 -5.39
CA LEU A 147 -14.63 -11.39 -6.30
C LEU A 147 -15.76 -12.35 -5.87
N PRO A 148 -16.88 -12.40 -6.62
CA PRO A 148 -18.09 -13.13 -6.19
C PRO A 148 -17.86 -14.63 -5.96
N ALA A 149 -16.93 -15.24 -6.70
CA ALA A 149 -16.63 -16.67 -6.60
C ALA A 149 -15.69 -17.04 -5.44
N GLY A 150 -15.13 -16.04 -4.72
CA GLY A 150 -14.20 -16.25 -3.61
C GLY A 150 -14.60 -15.57 -2.31
N GLY A 151 -15.60 -14.67 -2.32
CA GLY A 151 -16.02 -13.90 -1.14
C GLY A 151 -14.92 -12.97 -0.59
N GLU A 152 -13.86 -12.74 -1.38
CA GLU A 152 -12.75 -11.89 -0.99
C GLU A 152 -13.03 -10.45 -1.41
N ARG A 153 -12.99 -9.57 -0.42
CA ARG A 153 -13.20 -8.14 -0.54
C ARG A 153 -11.88 -7.41 -0.29
N ILE A 154 -11.61 -6.42 -1.13
CA ILE A 154 -10.49 -5.49 -0.95
C ILE A 154 -11.06 -4.07 -0.95
N ASP A 155 -10.84 -3.35 0.15
CA ASP A 155 -11.34 -2.00 0.31
C ASP A 155 -10.42 -0.99 -0.38
N ALA A 156 -11.01 0.06 -0.96
CA ALA A 156 -10.29 1.17 -1.54
C ALA A 156 -10.40 2.38 -0.61
N VAL A 157 -9.27 2.84 -0.08
CA VAL A 157 -9.23 3.92 0.92
C VAL A 157 -8.48 5.13 0.38
N ALA A 158 -9.08 6.30 0.58
CA ALA A 158 -8.44 7.59 0.41
C ALA A 158 -7.55 7.90 1.61
N VAL A 159 -6.30 8.25 1.35
CA VAL A 159 -5.32 8.67 2.36
C VAL A 159 -4.94 10.14 2.10
N PRO A 160 -4.97 11.01 3.14
CA PRO A 160 -4.51 12.39 3.03
C PRO A 160 -3.09 12.51 2.47
N PHE A 161 -2.97 12.99 1.23
CA PHE A 161 -1.72 12.98 0.46
C PHE A 161 -0.64 13.85 1.11
N LEU A 162 -0.96 15.12 1.36
CA LEU A 162 0.01 16.08 1.91
C LEU A 162 0.48 15.69 3.31
N ASP A 163 -0.44 15.19 4.14
CA ASP A 163 -0.11 14.74 5.48
C ASP A 163 0.80 13.50 5.49
N ALA A 164 0.53 12.54 4.61
CA ALA A 164 1.39 11.36 4.45
C ALA A 164 2.78 11.74 3.95
N LEU A 165 2.88 12.71 3.03
CA LEU A 165 4.16 13.22 2.56
C LEU A 165 4.91 14.01 3.63
N ALA A 166 4.23 14.83 4.43
CA ALA A 166 4.84 15.57 5.53
C ALA A 166 5.43 14.63 6.61
N ILE A 167 4.77 13.49 6.85
CA ILE A 167 5.31 12.42 7.69
C ILE A 167 6.53 11.76 7.03
N TYR A 168 6.45 11.52 5.72
CA TYR A 168 7.56 10.95 4.95
C TYR A 168 8.79 11.86 4.94
N SER A 169 8.65 13.18 4.76
CA SER A 169 9.76 14.14 4.77
C SER A 169 10.29 14.41 6.18
N GLY A 170 9.53 14.10 7.22
CA GLY A 170 9.87 14.41 8.62
C GLY A 170 9.40 15.79 9.09
N ASP A 171 8.62 16.50 8.27
CA ASP A 171 8.08 17.83 8.58
C ASP A 171 6.95 17.79 9.62
N LYS A 172 6.34 16.61 9.83
CA LYS A 172 5.25 16.40 10.79
C LYS A 172 5.61 15.28 11.77
N PRO A 173 5.39 15.46 13.09
CA PRO A 173 5.56 14.38 14.05
C PRO A 173 4.61 13.23 13.72
N HIS A 174 5.11 12.01 13.89
CA HIS A 174 4.44 10.81 13.43
C HIS A 174 4.17 9.85 14.57
N ILE A 175 2.91 9.42 14.67
CA ILE A 175 2.46 8.38 15.60
C ILE A 175 1.64 7.39 14.75
N PRO A 176 2.21 6.25 14.32
CA PRO A 176 1.52 5.32 13.43
C PRO A 176 0.18 4.85 14.02
N GLN A 177 0.11 4.62 15.34
CA GLN A 177 -1.10 4.18 16.03
C GLN A 177 -2.33 5.04 15.71
N LYS A 178 -2.20 6.38 15.68
CA LYS A 178 -3.33 7.27 15.37
C LYS A 178 -3.84 7.10 13.94
N TRP A 179 -2.95 6.80 13.00
CA TRP A 179 -3.31 6.55 11.61
C TRP A 179 -4.00 5.19 11.44
N ARG A 180 -3.52 4.18 12.17
CA ARG A 180 -4.12 2.85 12.23
C ARG A 180 -5.52 2.86 12.85
N GLU A 181 -5.70 3.57 13.96
CA GLU A 181 -7.01 3.76 14.58
C GLU A 181 -8.02 4.42 13.63
N ARG A 182 -7.61 5.49 12.94
CA ARG A 182 -8.45 6.16 11.93
C ARG A 182 -8.83 5.23 10.79
N LEU A 183 -7.88 4.46 10.28
CA LEU A 183 -8.14 3.49 9.22
C LEU A 183 -9.10 2.38 9.71
N SER A 184 -8.91 1.85 10.92
CA SER A 184 -9.83 0.86 11.50
C SER A 184 -11.26 1.39 11.60
N ILE A 185 -11.45 2.65 11.99
CA ILE A 185 -12.76 3.30 11.99
C ILE A 185 -13.36 3.35 10.58
N VAL A 186 -12.59 3.79 9.58
CA VAL A 186 -13.03 3.88 8.18
C VAL A 186 -13.43 2.51 7.63
N LEU A 187 -12.69 1.46 7.94
CA LEU A 187 -12.97 0.10 7.46
C LEU A 187 -14.18 -0.53 8.15
N ARG A 188 -14.47 -0.13 9.40
CA ARG A 188 -15.67 -0.55 10.14
C ARG A 188 -16.93 0.23 9.76
N MET A 189 -16.79 1.35 9.04
CA MET A 189 -17.87 2.29 8.75
C MET A 189 -18.81 1.88 7.60
N LEU A 190 -18.96 0.59 7.29
CA LEU A 190 -19.77 0.17 6.14
C LEU A 190 -20.91 -0.78 6.54
N PRO A 191 -22.07 -0.70 5.85
CA PRO A 191 -23.17 -1.64 6.02
C PRO A 191 -22.78 -3.08 5.63
#